data_AF-A0A7J2IYP2-F1
#
_entry.id   AF-A0A7J2IYP2-F1
#
_cell.length_a   1.000
_cell.length_b   1.000
_cell.length_c   1.000
_cell.angle_alpha   90.00
_cell.angle_beta   90.00
_cell.angle_gamma   90.00
#
_symmetry.space_group_name_H-M   'P 1'
#
loop_
_entity.id
_entity.type
_entity.pdbx_description
1 polymer ?
#
loop_
_entity_poly.entity_id
_entity_poly.type
_entity_poly.pdbx_seq_one_letter_code
_entity_poly.pdbx_strand_id
1 'polypeptide(L)' 'TKEEEDSKVIKEGEEQKTTDIPIAFLSRSKKISLLQLDGKISAEELFKAIELGKKACLKISKIQERTLKKIKNIKK' A
#
# COMPACT_ATOMS: atom_id res chain seq x y z
N THR A 1 -18.40 3.56 -34.95
CA THR A 1 -18.03 4.91 -35.46
C THR A 1 -16.54 5.12 -35.32
N LYS A 2 -15.93 6.11 -35.98
CA LYS A 2 -14.52 6.49 -35.74
C LYS A 2 -14.21 6.64 -34.24
N GLU A 3 -15.23 7.09 -33.48
CA GLU A 3 -15.24 7.19 -32.01
C GLU A 3 -15.13 5.85 -31.26
N GLU A 4 -15.64 4.74 -31.80
CA GLU A 4 -15.50 3.41 -31.19
C GLU A 4 -14.11 2.80 -31.44
N GLU A 5 -13.47 3.13 -32.56
CA GLU A 5 -12.09 2.74 -32.85
C GLU A 5 -11.11 3.59 -32.02
N ASP A 6 -11.34 4.89 -31.89
CA ASP A 6 -10.55 5.78 -31.02
C ASP A 6 -10.66 5.37 -29.53
N SER A 7 -11.84 4.94 -29.08
CA SER A 7 -12.04 4.40 -27.72
C SER A 7 -11.28 3.09 -27.46
N LYS A 8 -10.99 2.32 -28.51
CA LYS A 8 -10.27 1.05 -28.44
C LYS A 8 -8.75 1.24 -28.46
N VAL A 9 -8.27 2.25 -29.20
CA VAL A 9 -6.84 2.63 -29.25
C VAL A 9 -6.36 3.20 -27.91
N ILE A 10 -7.21 3.90 -27.15
CA ILE A 10 -6.86 4.43 -25.81
C ILE A 10 -6.59 3.29 -24.81
N LYS A 11 -7.17 2.10 -24.99
CA LYS A 11 -6.95 0.95 -24.09
C LYS A 11 -5.63 0.20 -24.31
N GLU A 12 -5.05 0.29 -25.51
CA GLU A 12 -3.81 -0.45 -25.85
C GLU A 12 -2.55 0.41 -25.70
N GLY A 13 -2.68 1.75 -25.70
CA GLY A 13 -1.56 2.69 -25.61
C GLY A 13 -1.31 3.31 -24.22
N GLU A 14 -2.26 3.20 -23.28
CA GLU A 14 -1.99 3.55 -21.89
C GLU A 14 -1.19 2.41 -21.26
N GLU A 15 0.14 2.58 -21.19
CA GLU A 15 0.97 1.82 -20.26
C GLU A 15 0.19 1.74 -18.93
N GLN A 16 -0.22 0.54 -18.52
CA GLN A 16 -0.82 0.29 -17.20
C GLN A 16 0.27 0.58 -16.17
N LYS A 17 0.52 1.86 -15.91
CA LYS A 17 1.48 2.32 -14.92
C LYS A 17 0.95 1.80 -13.59
N THR A 18 1.71 0.85 -13.05
CA THR A 18 1.41 0.26 -11.75
C THR A 18 1.45 1.37 -10.71
N THR A 19 0.45 1.41 -9.84
CA THR A 19 0.38 2.40 -8.79
C THR A 19 1.10 1.88 -7.55
N ASP A 20 2.12 2.61 -7.10
CA ASP A 20 2.87 2.34 -5.88
C ASP A 20 2.34 3.18 -4.73
N ILE A 21 2.03 2.52 -3.61
CA ILE A 21 1.44 3.17 -2.43
C ILE A 21 2.26 2.80 -1.18
N PRO A 22 3.37 3.49 -0.89
CA PRO A 22 4.06 3.36 0.38
C PRO A 22 3.16 3.81 1.54
N ILE A 23 2.99 2.96 2.56
CA ILE A 23 2.16 3.25 3.74
C ILE A 23 2.88 2.79 5.01
N ALA A 24 2.82 3.62 6.06
CA ALA A 24 3.25 3.24 7.41
C ALA A 24 2.18 3.58 8.46
N PHE A 25 2.15 2.76 9.52
CA PHE A 25 1.24 2.94 10.65
C PHE A 25 2.01 2.92 11.97
N LEU A 26 1.59 3.77 12.90
CA LEU A 26 2.07 3.75 14.27
C LEU A 26 1.64 2.46 14.97
N SER A 27 2.61 1.71 15.51
CA SER A 27 2.37 0.38 16.10
C SER A 27 1.35 0.36 17.24
N ARG A 28 1.21 1.42 18.04
CA ARG A 28 0.26 1.44 19.17
C ARG A 28 -1.11 2.01 18.78
N SER A 29 -1.14 3.24 18.26
CA SER A 29 -2.37 3.97 17.93
C SER A 29 -3.01 3.54 16.61
N LYS A 30 -2.27 2.82 15.76
CA LYS A 30 -2.69 2.39 14.41
C LYS A 30 -3.06 3.56 13.48
N LYS A 31 -2.65 4.78 13.81
CA LYS A 31 -2.77 5.95 12.95
C LYS A 31 -1.73 5.86 11.83
N ILE A 32 -2.08 6.40 10.67
CA ILE A 32 -1.17 6.54 9.53
C ILE A 32 -0.07 7.53 9.92
N SER A 33 1.18 7.17 9.67
CA SER A 33 2.34 8.04 9.84
C SER A 33 2.99 8.42 8.51
N LEU A 34 2.74 7.63 7.45
CA LEU A 34 3.19 7.90 6.09
C LEU A 34 2.13 7.35 5.14
N LEU A 35 1.76 8.16 4.15
CA LEU A 35 0.94 7.78 3.01
C LEU A 35 1.46 8.52 1.80
N GLN A 36 2.03 7.79 0.85
CA GLN A 36 2.48 8.30 -0.43
C GLN A 36 1.70 7.60 -1.54
N LEU A 37 1.57 8.26 -2.69
CA LEU A 37 0.88 7.73 -3.86
C LEU A 37 1.69 8.11 -5.09
N ASP A 38 2.19 7.12 -5.82
CA ASP A 38 2.82 7.28 -7.12
C ASP A 38 2.03 6.48 -8.16
N GLY A 39 1.37 7.18 -9.10
CA GLY A 39 0.48 6.59 -10.08
C GLY A 39 -0.97 7.08 -9.99
N LYS A 40 -1.88 6.37 -10.69
CA LYS A 40 -3.31 6.71 -10.78
C LYS A 40 -4.15 5.61 -10.12
N ILE A 41 -5.07 6.00 -9.26
CA ILE A 41 -5.98 5.07 -8.58
C ILE A 41 -7.27 5.80 -8.23
N SER A 42 -8.41 5.09 -8.22
CA SER A 42 -9.64 5.68 -7.71
C SER A 42 -9.58 5.85 -6.19
N ALA A 43 -10.36 6.78 -5.65
CA ALA A 43 -10.46 6.96 -4.20
C ALA A 43 -10.90 5.67 -3.49
N GLU A 44 -11.87 4.96 -4.08
CA GLU A 44 -12.42 3.71 -3.55
C GLU A 44 -11.36 2.61 -3.43
N GLU A 45 -10.52 2.46 -4.47
CA GLU A 45 -9.42 1.49 -4.47
C GLU A 45 -8.30 1.91 -3.51
N LEU A 46 -8.01 3.21 -3.40
CA LEU A 46 -7.04 3.71 -2.43
C LEU A 46 -7.49 3.40 -0.98
N PHE A 47 -8.77 3.59 -0.65
CA PHE A 47 -9.29 3.22 0.67
C PHE A 47 -9.15 1.71 0.93
N LYS A 48 -9.48 0.87 -0.05
CA LYS A 48 -9.27 -0.59 0.05
C LYS A 48 -7.79 -0.94 0.24
N ALA A 49 -6.88 -0.29 -0.49
CA ALA A 49 -5.44 -0.48 -0.36
C ALA A 49 -4.93 -0.08 1.03
N ILE A 50 -5.40 1.03 1.59
CA ILE A 50 -5.06 1.48 2.94
C ILE A 50 -5.53 0.46 4.00
N GLU A 51 -6.73 -0.09 3.87
CA GLU A 51 -7.21 -1.13 4.78
C GLU A 51 -6.38 -2.42 4.72
N LEU A 52 -6.00 -2.84 3.51
CA LEU A 52 -5.12 -3.99 3.30
C LEU A 52 -3.72 -3.73 3.89
N GLY A 53 -3.15 -2.55 3.62
CA GLY A 53 -1.89 -2.10 4.20
C GLY A 53 -1.91 -2.11 5.72
N LYS A 54 -2.99 -1.62 6.34
CA LYS A 54 -3.17 -1.66 7.80
C LYS A 54 -3.08 -3.09 8.33
N LYS A 55 -3.79 -4.04 7.72
CA LYS A 55 -3.76 -5.47 8.11
C LYS A 55 -2.35 -6.06 7.97
N ALA A 56 -1.63 -5.73 6.90
CA ALA A 56 -0.26 -6.19 6.68
C ALA A 56 0.72 -5.60 7.71
N CYS A 57 0.70 -4.27 7.91
CA CYS A 57 1.56 -3.59 8.89
C CYS A 57 1.33 -4.08 10.32
N LEU A 58 0.10 -4.47 10.68
CA LEU A 58 -0.18 -5.10 11.98
C LEU A 58 0.55 -6.45 12.16
N LYS A 59 0.63 -7.27 11.10
CA LYS A 59 1.39 -8.53 11.14
C LYS A 59 2.89 -8.26 11.25
N ILE A 60 3.40 -7.31 10.46
CA ILE A 60 4.82 -6.89 10.48
C ILE A 60 5.20 -6.36 11.86
N SER A 61 4.36 -5.50 12.47
CA SER A 61 4.59 -4.94 13.80
C SER A 61 4.75 -6.01 14.89
N LYS A 62 3.97 -7.10 14.83
CA LYS A 62 4.12 -8.24 15.76
C LYS A 62 5.46 -8.96 15.57
N ILE A 63 5.92 -9.10 14.32
CA ILE A 63 7.22 -9.71 14.02
C ILE A 63 8.34 -8.81 14.56
N GLN A 64 8.28 -7.51 14.30
CA GLN A 64 9.22 -6.52 14.82
C GLN A 64 9.31 -6.56 16.35
N GLU A 65 8.18 -6.59 17.05
CA GLU A 65 8.14 -6.68 18.51
C GLU A 65 8.79 -7.98 19.03
N ARG A 66 8.47 -9.12 18.43
CA ARG A 66 9.07 -10.43 18.79
C ARG A 66 10.57 -10.41 18.57
N THR A 67 11.05 -9.83 17.47
CA THR A 67 12.48 -9.73 17.16
C THR A 67 13.20 -8.85 18.19
N LEU A 68 12.65 -7.69 18.55
CA LEU A 68 13.23 -6.83 19.58
C LEU A 68 13.32 -7.53 20.94
N LYS A 69 12.28 -8.27 21.33
CA LYS A 69 12.29 -9.09 22.55
C LYS A 69 13.38 -10.17 22.53
N LYS A 70 13.52 -10.89 21.41
CA LYS A 70 14.58 -11.90 21.23
C LYS A 70 15.98 -11.29 21.35
N ILE A 71 16.23 -10.16 20.67
CA ILE A 71 17.53 -9.46 20.73
C ILE A 71 17.83 -9.03 22.17
N LYS A 72 16.85 -8.47 22.88
CA LYS A 72 17.03 -8.06 24.28
C LYS A 72 17.38 -9.23 25.21
N ASN A 73 16.81 -10.41 24.97
CA ASN A 73 17.09 -11.61 25.75
C ASN A 73 18.44 -12.25 25.43
N ILE A 74 18.98 -12.06 24.22
CA ILE A 74 20.33 -12.52 23.84
C ILE A 74 21.43 -11.63 24.48
N LYS A 75 21.11 -10.37 24.77
CA LYS A 75 22.05 -9.40 25.37
C LYS A 75 22.02 -9.38 26.91
N LYS A 76 21.25 -10.26 27.56
CA LYS A 76 21.18 -10.42 29.01
C LYS A 76 21.96 -11.66 29.42
#